data_AF-A0AAI8VHQ2-F1
#
_entry.id   AF-A0AAI8VHQ2-F1
#
_cell.length_a   1.000
_cell.length_b   1.000
_cell.length_c   1.000
_cell.angle_alpha   90.00
_cell.angle_beta   90.00
_cell.angle_gamma   90.00
#
_symmetry.space_group_name_H-M   'P 1'
#
loop_
_entity.id
_entity.type
_entity.pdbx_description
1 polymer ?
#
loop_
_entity_poly.entity_id
_entity_poly.type
_entity_poly.pdbx_seq_one_letter_code
_entity_poly.pdbx_strand_id
1 'polypeptide(L)'
;MASISRAETLRTFFAKSEAAGSKAPQTLRPLMNYDASAANAGVDALFICMSVKDHCDRDSLVTFAPSIPVVADPAAKHAIDGWHHFDRVVEMRAFSDETGSSWRNTHPGYPLPSWLTVMRLPPASHLQHCIATLWSHKDDDGENEGKGDATQHDAIVYSPHGYDTAKPTLSNFANSTPRLRVLGMLHALKDSYAMGINLAPGVDNGLAMQRLLDARH
;
A
#
# COMPACT_ATOMS: atom_id res chain seq x y z
N MET A 1 13.66 -11.91 43.32
CA MET A 1 12.71 -11.17 42.48
C MET A 1 12.69 -11.82 41.11
N ALA A 2 11.64 -12.58 40.79
CA ALA A 2 11.52 -13.28 39.51
C ALA A 2 10.93 -12.35 38.45
N SER A 3 11.62 -12.24 37.31
CA SER A 3 11.19 -11.50 36.12
C SER A 3 10.14 -12.32 35.37
N ILE A 4 8.92 -11.79 35.27
CA ILE A 4 7.87 -12.35 34.42
C ILE A 4 8.09 -11.80 33.02
N SER A 5 8.25 -12.71 32.06
CA SER A 5 8.47 -12.38 30.65
C SER A 5 7.22 -11.75 30.04
N ARG A 6 7.42 -10.77 29.13
CA ARG A 6 6.37 -10.06 28.38
C ARG A 6 5.39 -11.00 27.64
N ALA A 7 5.79 -12.25 27.39
CA ALA A 7 4.95 -13.29 26.80
C ALA A 7 3.91 -13.89 27.77
N GLU A 8 4.18 -13.92 29.08
CA GLU A 8 3.24 -14.43 30.09
C GLU A 8 2.15 -13.40 30.42
N THR A 9 2.48 -12.11 30.35
CA THR A 9 1.50 -11.01 30.53
C THR A 9 0.44 -11.01 29.42
N LEU A 10 0.81 -11.32 28.18
CA LEU A 10 -0.13 -11.38 27.04
C LEU A 10 -1.05 -12.60 27.13
N ARG A 11 -0.57 -13.75 27.57
CA ARG A 11 -1.40 -14.95 27.76
C ARG A 11 -2.47 -14.76 28.85
N THR A 12 -2.15 -14.01 29.89
CA THR A 12 -3.07 -13.74 31.00
C THR A 12 -4.18 -12.74 30.61
N PHE A 13 -3.90 -11.86 29.63
CA PHE A 13 -4.86 -10.87 29.14
C PHE A 13 -5.98 -11.53 28.30
N PHE A 14 -5.65 -12.49 27.44
CA PHE A 14 -6.64 -13.23 26.65
C PHE A 14 -7.46 -14.23 27.47
N ALA A 15 -6.88 -14.83 28.51
CA ALA A 15 -7.61 -15.75 29.39
C ALA A 15 -8.71 -15.04 30.22
N LYS A 16 -8.59 -13.72 30.46
CA LYS A 16 -9.59 -12.95 31.21
C LYS A 16 -10.75 -12.43 30.34
N SER A 17 -10.61 -12.37 29.02
CA SER A 17 -11.71 -11.94 28.14
C SER A 17 -12.74 -13.03 27.85
N GLU A 18 -12.42 -14.30 28.10
CA GLU A 18 -13.34 -15.43 27.87
C GLU A 18 -14.29 -15.72 29.05
N ALA A 19 -14.07 -15.10 30.22
CA ALA A 19 -14.88 -15.37 31.42
C ALA A 19 -16.14 -14.49 31.57
N ALA A 20 -16.37 -13.52 30.67
CA ALA A 20 -17.52 -12.62 30.72
C ALA A 20 -18.49 -12.91 29.56
N GLY A 21 -19.41 -13.84 29.78
CA GLY A 21 -20.36 -14.29 28.77
C GLY A 21 -21.45 -13.26 28.41
N SER A 22 -21.79 -13.19 27.13
CA SER A 22 -23.16 -12.91 26.65
C SER A 22 -23.37 -13.57 25.28
N LYS A 23 -24.55 -14.18 25.10
CA LYS A 23 -24.95 -15.04 23.98
C LYS A 23 -25.10 -14.27 22.64
N ALA A 24 -24.46 -14.75 21.58
CA ALA A 24 -24.77 -14.44 20.17
C ALA A 24 -24.32 -15.62 19.26
N PRO A 25 -24.88 -15.78 18.05
CA PRO A 25 -25.25 -17.08 17.48
C PRO A 25 -24.09 -17.91 16.90
N GLN A 26 -24.29 -19.23 16.92
CA GLN A 26 -23.44 -20.23 16.30
C GLN A 26 -23.41 -20.04 14.77
N THR A 27 -22.27 -19.58 14.24
CA THR A 27 -21.45 -20.21 13.19
C THR A 27 -20.38 -19.21 12.71
N LEU A 28 -19.28 -19.09 13.45
CA LEU A 28 -18.01 -18.64 12.89
C LEU A 28 -17.04 -19.81 13.00
N ARG A 29 -16.77 -20.46 11.88
CA ARG A 29 -15.65 -21.40 11.77
C ARG A 29 -14.36 -20.60 12.04
N PRO A 30 -13.39 -21.11 12.83
CA PRO A 30 -12.12 -20.42 12.99
C PRO A 30 -11.38 -20.44 11.64
N LEU A 31 -11.40 -19.32 10.91
CA LEU A 31 -10.55 -19.11 9.73
C LEU A 31 -9.18 -18.60 10.17
N MET A 32 -8.43 -19.38 10.93
CA MET A 32 -7.00 -19.13 11.16
C MET A 32 -6.27 -20.44 11.41
N ASN A 33 -6.06 -21.20 10.34
CA ASN A 33 -4.77 -21.88 10.17
C ASN A 33 -3.92 -20.94 9.32
N TYR A 34 -3.24 -20.02 9.99
CA TYR A 34 -2.12 -19.31 9.39
C TYR A 34 -1.02 -20.36 9.26
N ASP A 35 -0.88 -20.95 8.07
CA ASP A 35 0.13 -21.98 7.84
C ASP A 35 1.50 -21.31 7.87
N ALA A 36 2.19 -21.43 9.01
CA ALA A 36 3.47 -20.79 9.28
C ALA A 36 4.56 -21.21 8.28
N SER A 37 4.35 -22.26 7.48
CA SER A 37 5.26 -22.65 6.41
C SER A 37 5.20 -21.74 5.18
N ALA A 38 4.11 -21.00 4.95
CA ALA A 38 4.01 -20.04 3.84
C ALA A 38 4.72 -18.71 4.13
N ALA A 39 5.00 -18.42 5.41
CA ALA A 39 5.78 -17.27 5.85
C ALA A 39 7.31 -17.41 5.57
N ASN A 40 7.76 -18.50 4.95
CA ASN A 40 9.18 -18.80 4.73
C ASN A 40 9.92 -17.84 3.78
N ALA A 41 9.24 -16.87 3.15
CA ALA A 41 9.87 -15.88 2.27
C ALA A 41 9.99 -14.46 2.86
N GLY A 42 9.44 -14.20 4.06
CA GLY A 42 9.45 -12.85 4.67
C GLY A 42 8.69 -11.79 3.86
N VAL A 43 7.79 -12.21 2.96
CA VAL A 43 6.94 -11.33 2.14
C VAL A 43 5.49 -11.56 2.53
N ASP A 44 4.84 -10.51 3.02
CA ASP A 44 3.45 -10.56 3.50
C ASP A 44 2.41 -10.11 2.46
N ALA A 45 2.83 -9.40 1.40
CA ALA A 45 1.97 -8.95 0.32
C ALA A 45 2.77 -8.57 -0.94
N LEU A 46 2.13 -8.64 -2.10
CA LEU A 46 2.68 -8.19 -3.39
C LEU A 46 1.84 -7.02 -3.94
N PHE A 47 2.50 -5.94 -4.36
CA PHE A 47 1.84 -4.79 -5.01
C PHE A 47 2.27 -4.69 -6.47
N ILE A 48 1.30 -4.78 -7.39
CA ILE A 48 1.57 -4.79 -8.85
C ILE A 48 0.92 -3.58 -9.49
N CYS A 49 1.73 -2.65 -10.01
CA CYS A 49 1.27 -1.35 -10.50
C CYS A 49 0.77 -1.36 -11.96
N MET A 50 1.13 -2.37 -12.76
CA MET A 50 0.73 -2.49 -14.17
C MET A 50 0.91 -3.93 -14.68
N SER A 51 0.26 -4.27 -15.80
CA SER A 51 0.20 -5.63 -16.36
C SER A 51 1.28 -5.98 -17.37
N VAL A 52 2.18 -5.05 -17.70
CA VAL A 52 3.28 -5.32 -18.65
C VAL A 52 4.30 -6.28 -18.04
N LYS A 53 4.96 -7.07 -18.89
CA LYS A 53 5.76 -8.22 -18.45
C LYS A 53 6.91 -7.86 -17.50
N ASP A 54 7.55 -6.72 -17.65
CA ASP A 54 8.64 -6.26 -16.78
C ASP A 54 8.16 -5.86 -15.37
N HIS A 55 6.85 -5.78 -15.14
CA HIS A 55 6.23 -5.52 -13.82
C HIS A 55 5.34 -6.67 -13.34
N CYS A 56 4.81 -7.47 -14.27
CA CYS A 56 3.83 -8.55 -14.03
C CYS A 56 4.26 -9.84 -14.75
N ASP A 57 5.46 -10.32 -14.44
CA ASP A 57 6.00 -11.56 -15.00
C ASP A 57 5.43 -12.79 -14.28
N ARG A 58 4.73 -13.65 -15.02
CA ARG A 58 4.10 -14.85 -14.46
C ARG A 58 5.11 -15.78 -13.81
N ASP A 59 6.20 -16.09 -14.52
CA ASP A 59 7.17 -17.10 -14.08
C ASP A 59 7.85 -16.68 -12.77
N SER A 60 8.09 -15.37 -12.59
CA SER A 60 8.58 -14.79 -11.34
C SER A 60 7.52 -14.82 -10.25
N LEU A 61 6.29 -14.38 -10.55
CA LEU A 61 5.24 -14.23 -9.54
C LEU A 61 4.75 -15.57 -8.98
N VAL A 62 4.69 -16.63 -9.79
CA VAL A 62 4.25 -17.96 -9.30
C VAL A 62 5.29 -18.66 -8.41
N THR A 63 6.48 -18.08 -8.22
CA THR A 63 7.45 -18.56 -7.22
C THR A 63 7.04 -18.20 -5.78
N PHE A 64 6.19 -17.19 -5.60
CA PHE A 64 5.64 -16.82 -4.30
C PHE A 64 4.56 -17.80 -3.85
N ALA A 65 4.38 -17.96 -2.54
CA ALA A 65 3.35 -18.84 -2.00
C ALA A 65 1.93 -18.38 -2.41
N PRO A 66 1.01 -19.28 -2.79
CA PRO A 66 -0.39 -18.98 -3.12
C PRO A 66 -1.12 -18.11 -2.10
N SER A 67 -0.78 -18.26 -0.82
CA SER A 67 -1.42 -17.53 0.28
C SER A 67 -0.99 -16.07 0.40
N ILE A 68 0.08 -15.65 -0.28
CA ILE A 68 0.52 -14.25 -0.28
C ILE A 68 -0.50 -13.43 -1.08
N PRO A 69 -1.14 -12.43 -0.46
CA PRO A 69 -2.12 -11.63 -1.16
C PRO A 69 -1.46 -10.68 -2.17
N VAL A 70 -2.10 -10.55 -3.31
CA VAL A 70 -1.70 -9.61 -4.36
C VAL A 70 -2.68 -8.44 -4.38
N VAL A 71 -2.19 -7.21 -4.32
CA VAL A 71 -2.96 -6.00 -4.59
C VAL A 71 -2.48 -5.39 -5.89
N ALA A 72 -3.33 -5.35 -6.90
CA ALA A 72 -2.91 -5.08 -8.27
C ALA A 72 -3.80 -4.04 -8.97
N ASP A 73 -3.20 -3.28 -9.87
CA ASP A 73 -3.93 -2.50 -10.88
C ASP A 73 -4.99 -3.37 -11.61
N PRO A 74 -6.16 -2.84 -12.04
CA PRO A 74 -7.22 -3.64 -12.64
C PRO A 74 -6.76 -4.56 -13.78
N ALA A 75 -5.86 -4.10 -14.65
CA ALA A 75 -5.37 -4.93 -15.76
C ALA A 75 -4.44 -6.04 -15.26
N ALA A 76 -3.59 -5.75 -14.28
CA ALA A 76 -2.70 -6.74 -13.67
C ALA A 76 -3.49 -7.77 -12.87
N LYS A 77 -4.50 -7.34 -12.10
CA LYS A 77 -5.42 -8.22 -11.38
C LYS A 77 -6.06 -9.21 -12.34
N HIS A 78 -6.62 -8.74 -13.46
CA HIS A 78 -7.26 -9.61 -14.44
C HIS A 78 -6.30 -10.68 -14.99
N ALA A 79 -5.06 -10.30 -15.30
CA ALA A 79 -4.04 -11.24 -15.75
C ALA A 79 -3.69 -12.28 -14.67
N ILE A 80 -3.41 -11.83 -13.45
CA ILE A 80 -2.98 -12.67 -12.33
C ILE A 80 -4.09 -13.63 -11.88
N ASP A 81 -5.35 -13.17 -11.85
CA ASP A 81 -6.51 -14.02 -11.57
C ASP A 81 -6.60 -15.21 -12.53
N GLY A 82 -6.33 -14.97 -13.82
CA GLY A 82 -6.33 -16.01 -14.84
C GLY A 82 -5.23 -17.06 -14.69
N TRP A 83 -4.23 -16.84 -13.84
CA TRP A 83 -3.18 -17.82 -13.57
C TRP A 83 -3.61 -18.88 -12.57
N HIS A 84 -4.67 -18.62 -11.78
CA HIS A 84 -5.20 -19.54 -10.76
C HIS A 84 -4.14 -20.03 -9.75
N HIS A 85 -3.16 -19.16 -9.45
CA HIS A 85 -2.07 -19.47 -8.50
C HIS A 85 -2.32 -18.89 -7.11
N PHE A 86 -2.72 -17.62 -7.02
CA PHE A 86 -2.91 -16.94 -5.74
C PHE A 86 -4.33 -17.15 -5.20
N ASP A 87 -4.43 -17.38 -3.89
CA ASP A 87 -5.70 -17.49 -3.17
C ASP A 87 -6.47 -16.16 -3.16
N ARG A 88 -5.75 -15.04 -3.35
CA ARG A 88 -6.33 -13.71 -3.28
C ARG A 88 -5.60 -12.68 -4.14
N VAL A 89 -6.35 -12.10 -5.06
CA VAL A 89 -5.94 -10.93 -5.85
C VAL A 89 -6.99 -9.83 -5.65
N VAL A 90 -6.59 -8.70 -5.10
CA VAL A 90 -7.45 -7.55 -4.79
C VAL A 90 -7.12 -6.41 -5.73
N GLU A 91 -8.14 -5.69 -6.16
CA GLU A 91 -7.95 -4.51 -7.01
C GLU A 91 -7.45 -3.32 -6.18
N MET A 92 -6.41 -2.67 -6.68
CA MET A 92 -5.90 -1.41 -6.17
C MET A 92 -6.84 -0.26 -6.58
N ARG A 93 -7.39 0.46 -5.60
CA ARG A 93 -8.31 1.56 -5.86
C ARG A 93 -7.58 2.80 -6.36
N ALA A 94 -8.26 3.56 -7.21
CA ALA A 94 -7.78 4.86 -7.66
C ALA A 94 -8.02 5.94 -6.61
N PHE A 95 -7.05 6.83 -6.47
CA PHE A 95 -7.26 8.15 -5.90
C PHE A 95 -8.09 9.01 -6.88
N SER A 96 -8.97 9.85 -6.34
CA SER A 96 -9.85 10.71 -7.12
C SER A 96 -9.17 12.02 -7.50
N ASP A 97 -9.51 12.53 -8.67
CA ASP A 97 -9.08 13.85 -9.16
C ASP A 97 -9.90 14.99 -8.56
N GLU A 98 -10.87 14.69 -7.69
CA GLU A 98 -11.70 15.70 -7.05
C GLU A 98 -10.96 16.41 -5.91
N THR A 99 -11.05 17.73 -5.88
CA THR A 99 -10.52 18.55 -4.79
C THR A 99 -11.13 18.15 -3.45
N GLY A 100 -10.29 17.99 -2.42
CA GLY A 100 -10.74 17.57 -1.09
C GLY A 100 -10.94 16.07 -0.91
N SER A 101 -10.56 15.26 -1.92
CA SER A 101 -10.61 13.81 -1.83
C SER A 101 -9.84 13.25 -0.62
N SER A 102 -10.47 12.32 0.08
CA SER A 102 -9.82 11.56 1.14
C SER A 102 -9.21 10.28 0.59
N TRP A 103 -7.92 10.08 0.86
CA TRP A 103 -7.25 8.82 0.53
C TRP A 103 -7.80 7.65 1.35
N ARG A 104 -8.53 7.87 2.46
CA ARG A 104 -9.12 6.76 3.25
C ARG A 104 -10.12 5.93 2.45
N ASN A 105 -10.76 6.54 1.45
CA ASN A 105 -11.74 5.86 0.61
C ASN A 105 -11.08 4.88 -0.39
N THR A 106 -9.76 4.93 -0.56
CA THR A 106 -9.00 4.10 -1.49
C THR A 106 -8.45 2.81 -0.85
N HIS A 107 -8.71 2.55 0.44
CA HIS A 107 -8.29 1.29 1.07
C HIS A 107 -8.86 0.09 0.29
N PRO A 108 -8.03 -0.83 -0.22
CA PRO A 108 -8.48 -1.93 -1.10
C PRO A 108 -9.40 -2.93 -0.37
N GLY A 109 -9.28 -3.01 0.96
CA GLY A 109 -10.05 -3.86 1.84
C GLY A 109 -9.18 -4.98 2.39
N TYR A 110 -9.83 -6.02 2.90
CA TYR A 110 -9.13 -7.24 3.29
C TYR A 110 -8.32 -7.79 2.09
N PRO A 111 -7.05 -8.21 2.27
CA PRO A 111 -6.41 -8.55 3.55
C PRO A 111 -5.49 -7.48 4.14
N LEU A 112 -5.42 -6.28 3.57
CA LEU A 112 -4.58 -5.23 4.17
C LEU A 112 -5.14 -4.82 5.53
N PRO A 113 -4.27 -4.63 6.54
CA PRO A 113 -4.71 -4.09 7.82
C PRO A 113 -5.16 -2.65 7.64
N SER A 114 -6.14 -2.20 8.44
CA SER A 114 -6.77 -0.87 8.28
C SER A 114 -5.83 0.32 8.40
N TRP A 115 -4.62 0.11 8.92
CA TRP A 115 -3.59 1.13 9.03
C TRP A 115 -2.70 1.22 7.77
N LEU A 116 -2.76 0.26 6.83
CA LEU A 116 -1.97 0.23 5.60
C LEU A 116 -2.88 0.34 4.39
N THR A 117 -2.52 1.15 3.41
CA THR A 117 -3.20 1.21 2.12
C THR A 117 -2.19 1.31 1.00
N VAL A 118 -2.58 0.78 -0.15
CA VAL A 118 -1.91 1.04 -1.41
C VAL A 118 -2.98 1.48 -2.41
N MET A 119 -2.67 2.53 -3.16
CA MET A 119 -3.59 3.09 -4.14
C MET A 119 -2.85 3.51 -5.40
N ARG A 120 -3.57 3.53 -6.52
CA ARG A 120 -3.06 4.07 -7.78
C ARG A 120 -3.40 5.54 -7.90
N LEU A 121 -2.45 6.33 -8.39
CA LEU A 121 -2.71 7.68 -8.89
C LEU A 121 -3.00 7.55 -10.39
N PRO A 122 -4.24 7.82 -10.86
CA PRO A 122 -4.60 7.66 -12.27
C PRO A 122 -3.60 8.31 -13.24
N PRO A 123 -3.05 7.56 -14.21
CA PRO A 123 -1.98 8.07 -15.06
C PRO A 123 -2.52 8.97 -16.20
N ALA A 124 -1.62 9.66 -16.91
CA ALA A 124 -1.96 10.29 -18.20
C ALA A 124 -1.85 9.31 -19.38
N SER A 125 -1.07 8.23 -19.22
CA SER A 125 -0.84 7.21 -20.25
C SER A 125 -0.72 5.81 -19.64
N HIS A 126 -0.79 4.78 -20.48
CA HIS A 126 -0.60 3.38 -20.05
C HIS A 126 0.82 3.04 -19.58
N LEU A 127 1.78 3.98 -19.64
CA LEU A 127 3.14 3.75 -19.17
C LEU A 127 3.43 4.51 -17.88
N GLN A 128 2.84 5.70 -17.69
CA GLN A 128 3.09 6.60 -16.55
C GLN A 128 2.36 6.19 -15.27
N HIS A 129 2.53 4.94 -14.84
CA HIS A 129 1.89 4.41 -13.64
C HIS A 129 2.55 4.95 -12.37
N CYS A 130 1.70 5.33 -11.42
CA CYS A 130 2.13 5.80 -10.11
C CYS A 130 1.27 5.15 -9.03
N ILE A 131 1.92 4.59 -8.01
CA ILE A 131 1.25 4.05 -6.83
C ILE A 131 1.79 4.74 -5.58
N ALA A 132 0.93 4.89 -4.59
CA ALA A 132 1.28 5.37 -3.27
C ALA A 132 0.99 4.28 -2.24
N THR A 133 2.03 3.89 -1.49
CA THR A 133 1.91 3.05 -0.30
C THR A 133 1.89 3.96 0.91
N LEU A 134 0.83 3.90 1.72
CA LEU A 134 0.64 4.80 2.84
C LEU A 134 0.19 4.07 4.09
N TRP A 135 0.68 4.52 5.24
CA TRP A 135 0.38 3.92 6.52
C TRP A 135 0.10 4.95 7.60
N SER A 136 -0.74 4.55 8.56
CA SER A 136 -1.07 5.33 9.74
C SER A 136 -0.37 4.76 10.96
N HIS A 137 0.24 5.61 11.77
CA HIS A 137 0.88 5.21 13.02
C HIS A 137 0.71 6.30 14.08
N LYS A 138 1.01 5.96 15.33
CA LYS A 138 1.05 6.95 16.42
C LYS A 138 2.30 7.80 16.30
N ASP A 139 2.17 9.06 16.71
CA ASP A 139 3.33 9.93 16.87
C ASP A 139 4.15 9.44 18.08
N ASP A 140 5.24 8.73 17.80
CA ASP A 140 6.21 8.29 18.80
C ASP A 140 7.33 9.33 19.00
N ASP A 141 7.42 10.31 18.09
CA ASP A 141 8.41 11.37 18.14
C ASP A 141 7.88 12.49 19.04
N GLY A 142 8.42 12.60 20.25
CA GLY A 142 8.04 13.56 21.30
C GLY A 142 8.16 15.06 20.96
N GLU A 143 8.19 15.45 19.68
CA GLU A 143 8.13 16.85 19.25
C GLU A 143 6.77 17.51 19.53
N ASN A 144 5.74 16.72 19.86
CA ASN A 144 4.40 17.18 20.24
C ASN A 144 4.01 16.78 21.68
N GLU A 145 4.91 16.90 22.66
CA GLU A 145 4.54 16.84 24.08
C GLU A 145 3.48 17.92 24.40
N GLY A 146 2.19 17.57 24.32
CA GLY A 146 1.08 18.47 24.62
C GLY A 146 -0.12 18.42 23.66
N LYS A 147 0.00 17.74 22.50
CA LYS A 147 -1.16 17.44 21.63
C LYS A 147 -1.42 15.94 21.66
N GLY A 148 -2.49 15.53 22.35
CA GLY A 148 -2.80 14.12 22.60
C GLY A 148 -2.84 13.25 21.34
N ASP A 149 -2.46 11.98 21.48
CA ASP A 149 -2.57 10.83 20.54
C ASP A 149 -2.73 11.21 19.06
N ALA A 150 -1.82 12.01 18.52
CA ALA A 150 -1.90 12.45 17.13
C ALA A 150 -1.51 11.28 16.22
N THR A 151 -2.44 10.82 15.39
CA THR A 151 -2.14 9.81 14.36
C THR A 151 -1.45 10.50 13.18
N GLN A 152 -0.25 10.03 12.83
CA GLN A 152 0.48 10.47 11.64
C GLN A 152 0.17 9.56 10.45
N HIS A 153 0.33 10.11 9.25
CA HIS A 153 0.08 9.42 8.00
C HIS A 153 1.22 9.66 7.03
N ASP A 154 1.95 8.58 6.73
CA ASP A 154 3.13 8.63 5.90
C ASP A 154 2.91 7.88 4.59
N ALA A 155 3.62 8.31 3.54
CA ALA A 155 3.51 7.72 2.22
C ALA A 155 4.89 7.58 1.55
N ILE A 156 5.04 6.54 0.75
CA ILE A 156 6.08 6.40 -0.28
C ILE A 156 5.40 6.33 -1.63
N VAL A 157 5.93 7.07 -2.61
CA VAL A 157 5.40 7.13 -3.97
C VAL A 157 6.34 6.38 -4.92
N TYR A 158 5.79 5.50 -5.76
CA TYR A 158 6.54 4.77 -6.78
C TYR A 158 6.01 5.13 -8.17
N SER A 159 6.87 5.72 -9.00
CA SER A 159 6.57 6.21 -10.34
C SER A 159 7.73 5.90 -11.31
N PRO A 160 7.90 4.62 -11.70
CA PRO A 160 9.09 4.16 -12.44
C PRO A 160 9.15 4.68 -13.87
N HIS A 161 8.04 5.17 -14.41
CA HIS A 161 7.94 5.72 -15.77
C HIS A 161 7.49 7.18 -15.74
N GLY A 162 7.70 7.86 -14.62
CA GLY A 162 7.28 9.22 -14.39
C GLY A 162 5.76 9.43 -14.36
N TYR A 163 5.37 10.68 -14.13
CA TYR A 163 3.97 11.06 -13.97
C TYR A 163 3.69 12.44 -14.55
N ASP A 164 2.50 12.65 -15.09
CA ASP A 164 2.10 13.97 -15.57
C ASP A 164 1.80 14.90 -14.37
N THR A 165 2.77 15.76 -14.05
CA THR A 165 2.69 16.73 -12.95
C THR A 165 1.69 17.85 -13.21
N ALA A 166 1.16 17.99 -14.42
CA ALA A 166 0.09 18.94 -14.72
C ALA A 166 -1.29 18.40 -14.32
N LYS A 167 -1.43 17.09 -14.08
CA LYS A 167 -2.70 16.51 -13.61
C LYS A 167 -3.02 16.95 -12.18
N PRO A 168 -4.28 17.31 -11.89
CA PRO A 168 -4.71 17.69 -10.55
C PRO A 168 -4.62 16.54 -9.55
N THR A 169 -4.56 15.29 -10.00
CA THR A 169 -4.44 14.10 -9.15
C THR A 169 -3.29 14.22 -8.15
N LEU A 170 -2.10 14.63 -8.61
CA LEU A 170 -0.90 14.66 -7.78
C LEU A 170 -0.97 15.77 -6.72
N SER A 171 -1.46 16.95 -7.12
CA SER A 171 -1.67 18.06 -6.19
C SER A 171 -2.80 17.78 -5.20
N ASN A 172 -3.89 17.13 -5.63
CA ASN A 172 -4.97 16.71 -4.75
C ASN A 172 -4.53 15.61 -3.79
N PHE A 173 -3.65 14.71 -4.23
CA PHE A 173 -3.03 13.72 -3.36
C PHE A 173 -2.15 14.38 -2.30
N ALA A 174 -1.28 15.33 -2.69
CA ALA A 174 -0.43 16.08 -1.75
C ALA A 174 -1.25 16.88 -0.72
N ASN A 175 -2.41 17.39 -1.13
CA ASN A 175 -3.32 18.16 -0.28
C ASN A 175 -4.49 17.34 0.30
N SER A 176 -4.41 16.01 0.22
CA SER A 176 -5.49 15.13 0.66
C SER A 176 -5.72 15.20 2.16
N THR A 177 -6.94 14.86 2.59
CA THR A 177 -7.31 14.80 4.01
C THR A 177 -7.62 13.35 4.41
N PRO A 178 -7.05 12.81 5.51
CA PRO A 178 -6.04 13.41 6.37
C PRO A 178 -4.74 13.77 5.66
N ARG A 179 -4.01 14.77 6.18
CA ARG A 179 -2.74 15.20 5.59
C ARG A 179 -1.73 14.07 5.60
N LEU A 180 -1.07 13.86 4.46
CA LEU A 180 0.02 12.90 4.29
C LEU A 180 1.37 13.60 4.38
N ARG A 181 2.38 12.90 4.89
CA ARG A 181 3.79 13.24 4.70
C ARG A 181 4.37 12.26 3.69
N VAL A 182 4.86 12.76 2.57
CA VAL A 182 5.55 11.90 1.60
C VAL A 182 7.00 11.77 2.06
N LEU A 183 7.33 10.60 2.62
CA LEU A 183 8.68 10.35 3.14
C LEU A 183 9.68 10.16 2.01
N GLY A 184 9.26 9.60 0.88
CA GLY A 184 10.12 9.55 -0.28
C GLY A 184 9.41 9.10 -1.54
N MET A 185 10.15 9.20 -2.63
CA MET A 185 9.68 8.78 -3.94
C MET A 185 10.74 7.97 -4.70
N LEU A 186 10.28 6.98 -5.45
CA LEU A 186 11.08 6.21 -6.39
C LEU A 186 10.65 6.61 -7.81
N HIS A 187 11.59 7.18 -8.56
CA HIS A 187 11.33 7.76 -9.88
C HIS A 187 12.45 7.42 -10.87
N ALA A 188 12.14 7.30 -12.16
CA ALA A 188 13.16 7.15 -13.18
C ALA A 188 14.07 8.39 -13.26
N LEU A 189 15.37 8.16 -13.41
CA LEU A 189 16.33 9.25 -13.62
C LEU A 189 16.55 9.55 -15.10
N LYS A 190 16.30 8.58 -15.98
CA LYS A 190 16.62 8.68 -17.40
C LYS A 190 15.35 8.87 -18.22
N ASP A 191 15.33 9.89 -19.07
CA ASP A 191 14.30 10.02 -20.10
C ASP A 191 14.37 8.85 -21.08
N SER A 192 13.22 8.24 -21.33
CA SER A 192 13.06 7.17 -22.30
C SER A 192 12.13 7.61 -23.43
N TYR A 193 12.62 7.49 -24.66
CA TYR A 193 11.88 7.90 -25.85
C TYR A 193 11.62 6.70 -26.75
N ALA A 194 10.44 6.67 -27.36
CA ALA A 194 10.16 5.82 -28.51
C ALA A 194 9.48 6.66 -29.59
N MET A 195 9.96 6.55 -30.84
CA MET A 195 9.43 7.31 -31.97
C MET A 195 9.34 8.84 -31.72
N GLY A 196 10.30 9.39 -30.96
CA GLY A 196 10.34 10.81 -30.59
C GLY A 196 9.38 11.23 -29.46
N ILE A 197 8.59 10.31 -28.92
CA ILE A 197 7.68 10.55 -27.79
C ILE A 197 8.39 10.17 -26.49
N ASN A 198 8.40 11.06 -25.50
CA ASN A 198 8.89 10.74 -24.16
C ASN A 198 7.87 9.83 -23.47
N LEU A 199 8.22 8.56 -23.27
CA LEU A 199 7.36 7.55 -22.66
C LEU A 199 7.59 7.41 -21.16
N ALA A 200 8.79 7.76 -20.69
CA ALA A 200 9.16 7.75 -19.28
C ALA A 200 10.08 8.94 -19.01
N PRO A 201 9.55 10.07 -18.53
CA PRO A 201 10.36 11.24 -18.29
C PRO A 201 11.31 11.03 -17.09
N GLY A 202 12.49 11.65 -17.17
CA GLY A 202 13.59 11.46 -16.24
C GLY A 202 13.65 12.49 -15.12
N VAL A 203 14.86 12.96 -14.80
CA VAL A 203 15.16 13.82 -13.63
C VAL A 203 14.25 15.05 -13.52
N ASP A 204 14.00 15.77 -14.62
CA ASP A 204 13.21 17.01 -14.56
C ASP A 204 11.77 16.76 -14.08
N ASN A 205 11.17 15.66 -14.54
CA ASN A 205 9.85 15.24 -14.08
C ASN A 205 9.89 14.77 -12.63
N GLY A 206 10.91 14.02 -12.25
CA GLY A 206 11.11 13.60 -10.85
C GLY A 206 11.23 14.79 -9.90
N LEU A 207 12.02 15.80 -10.25
CA LEU A 207 12.15 17.02 -9.45
C LEU A 207 10.84 17.82 -9.38
N ALA A 208 10.06 17.85 -10.45
CA ALA A 208 8.73 18.46 -10.44
C ALA A 208 7.77 17.70 -9.50
N MET A 209 7.76 16.37 -9.54
CA MET A 209 6.99 15.54 -8.62
C MET A 209 7.43 15.74 -7.17
N GLN A 210 8.73 15.73 -6.88
CA GLN A 210 9.28 15.91 -5.54
C GLN A 210 8.79 17.23 -4.92
N ARG A 211 8.86 18.33 -5.67
CA ARG A 211 8.41 19.65 -5.20
C ARG A 211 6.91 19.73 -4.95
N LEU A 212 6.10 19.07 -5.78
CA LEU A 212 4.65 19.01 -5.60
C LEU A 212 4.23 18.18 -4.38
N LEU A 213 4.96 17.10 -4.13
CA LEU A 213 4.71 16.16 -3.05
C LEU A 213 5.35 16.57 -1.72
N ASP A 214 6.29 17.52 -1.75
CA ASP A 214 7.20 17.81 -0.64
C ASP A 214 7.89 16.54 -0.12
N ALA A 215 8.31 15.67 -1.06
CA ALA A 215 8.88 14.36 -0.72
C ALA A 215 10.27 14.53 -0.09
N ARG A 216 10.50 13.90 1.06
CA ARG A 216 11.76 14.09 1.82
C ARG A 216 12.97 13.39 1.21
N HIS A 217 12.76 12.23 0.59
CA HIS A 217 13.81 11.36 0.04
C HIS A 217 13.56 10.96 -1.41
#